data_AF-A0A6G1FRJ8-F1
#
_entry.id   AF-A0A6G1FRJ8-F1
#
_cell.length_a   1.000
_cell.length_b   1.000
_cell.length_c   1.000
_cell.angle_alpha   90.00
_cell.angle_beta   90.00
_cell.angle_gamma   90.00
#
_symmetry.space_group_name_H-M   'P 1'
#
loop_
_entity.id
_entity.type
_entity.pdbx_description
1 polymer ?
#
loop_
_entity_poly.entity_id
_entity_poly.type
_entity_poly.pdbx_seq_one_letter_code
_entity_poly.pdbx_strand_id
1 'polypeptide(L)'
;RIAWACWFLTAVQVIVFIIELVRNASLTSSPIAIKPSFNPMIGPSPYVLINMGARFVPCMRNVENITNSAGPVFFPCPEATTLDTECTLSQLCGFSNVPDPVPGGTMDASPEPNQWYRFIIPIFLHAGLIHIGFNLLLQLTLGREVEAKIGTLRFLLVYFSSGIFGFVFGGNYAALGIASCGASGSLFGLLALTLLDLLYHWRSRKHPVRELLFILLDIAIAFVLGLLPGLDNFSHIGGFLMGLVLGISIIHSPEALRQRIGQDDPPYGPLDTAKAGGAMAFARAPLGFFKGRKPLWWAWWLIRVGALVGVLVGFIVLLRNFYVDRVTCDWCKYLSCLDINNWCDIGNLQ
;
A
#
# COMPACT_ATOMS: atom_id res chain seq x y z
N ARG A 1 23.25 -5.67 10.53
CA ARG A 1 22.63 -4.42 11.04
C ARG A 1 21.32 -4.82 11.71
N ILE A 2 20.95 -4.18 12.82
CA ILE A 2 19.66 -4.45 13.48
C ILE A 2 18.57 -3.75 12.66
N ALA A 3 17.51 -4.47 12.33
CA ALA A 3 16.37 -3.98 11.55
C ALA A 3 15.37 -3.23 12.45
N TRP A 4 15.79 -2.07 12.96
CA TRP A 4 15.02 -1.32 13.96
C TRP A 4 13.67 -0.83 13.44
N ALA A 5 13.59 -0.34 12.19
CA ALA A 5 12.32 0.13 11.65
C ALA A 5 11.32 -1.01 11.48
N CYS A 6 11.78 -2.17 10.99
CA CYS A 6 10.92 -3.33 10.83
C CYS A 6 10.32 -3.77 12.17
N TRP A 7 11.14 -3.87 13.23
CA TRP A 7 10.67 -4.22 14.57
C TRP A 7 9.73 -3.16 15.15
N PHE A 8 10.06 -1.88 14.97
CA PHE A 8 9.22 -0.78 15.43
C PHE A 8 7.84 -0.79 14.74
N LEU A 9 7.80 -0.92 13.41
CA LEU A 9 6.56 -1.00 12.65
C LEU A 9 5.72 -2.22 13.06
N THR A 10 6.37 -3.36 13.27
CA THR A 10 5.70 -4.56 13.80
C THR A 10 5.06 -4.30 15.16
N ALA A 11 5.78 -3.67 16.09
CA ALA A 11 5.24 -3.34 17.41
C ALA A 11 4.04 -2.38 17.30
N VAL A 12 4.15 -1.34 16.46
CA VAL A 12 3.05 -0.40 16.20
C VAL A 12 1.83 -1.13 15.64
N GLN A 13 2.01 -1.99 14.65
CA GLN A 13 0.91 -2.75 14.04
C GLN A 13 0.22 -3.69 15.03
N VAL A 14 0.99 -4.37 15.89
CA VAL A 14 0.42 -5.21 16.95
C VAL A 14 -0.38 -4.36 17.96
N ILE A 15 0.14 -3.21 18.37
CA ILE A 15 -0.57 -2.29 19.28
C ILE A 15 -1.86 -1.77 18.64
N VAL A 16 -1.79 -1.31 17.39
CA VAL A 16 -2.97 -0.85 16.65
C VAL A 16 -3.99 -1.97 16.51
N PHE A 17 -3.56 -3.20 16.23
CA PHE A 17 -4.47 -4.35 16.15
C PHE A 17 -5.15 -4.71 17.47
N ILE A 18 -4.45 -4.59 18.60
CA ILE A 18 -5.07 -4.72 19.92
C ILE A 18 -6.14 -3.63 20.10
N ILE A 19 -5.86 -2.39 19.69
CA ILE A 19 -6.83 -1.29 19.73
C ILE A 19 -8.04 -1.58 18.83
N GLU A 20 -7.83 -2.14 17.63
CA GLU A 20 -8.90 -2.56 16.71
C GLU A 20 -9.86 -3.56 17.39
N LEU A 21 -9.31 -4.59 18.05
CA LEU A 21 -10.11 -5.59 18.77
C LEU A 21 -10.84 -4.99 19.98
N VAL A 22 -10.19 -4.11 20.75
CA VAL A 22 -10.82 -3.43 21.89
C VAL A 22 -11.95 -2.52 21.42
N ARG A 23 -11.74 -1.77 20.33
CA ARG A 23 -12.76 -0.89 19.76
C ARG A 23 -13.95 -1.69 19.25
N ASN A 24 -13.70 -2.80 18.55
CA ASN A 24 -14.77 -3.69 18.10
C ASN A 24 -15.55 -4.27 19.28
N ALA A 25 -14.86 -4.71 20.35
CA ALA A 25 -15.51 -5.19 21.56
C ALA A 25 -16.38 -4.12 22.23
N SER A 26 -15.90 -2.87 22.28
CA SER A 26 -16.66 -1.77 22.88
C SER A 26 -17.94 -1.40 22.11
N LEU A 27 -17.94 -1.56 20.77
CA LEU A 27 -19.08 -1.20 19.92
C LEU A 27 -20.04 -2.36 19.69
N THR A 28 -19.53 -3.58 19.54
CA THR A 28 -20.32 -4.76 19.13
C THR A 28 -20.48 -5.80 20.24
N SER A 29 -19.95 -5.55 21.44
CA SER A 29 -19.87 -6.49 22.56
C SER A 29 -19.03 -7.75 22.29
N SER A 30 -18.28 -7.81 21.18
CA SER A 30 -17.36 -8.91 20.85
C SER A 30 -16.08 -8.36 20.20
N PRO A 31 -14.88 -8.85 20.54
CA PRO A 31 -13.65 -8.43 19.86
C PRO A 31 -13.58 -8.91 18.40
N ILE A 32 -14.30 -9.99 18.08
CA ILE A 32 -14.36 -10.58 16.74
C ILE A 32 -15.77 -10.39 16.18
N ALA A 33 -15.88 -9.95 14.93
CA ALA A 33 -17.14 -9.84 14.24
C ALA A 33 -17.72 -11.22 13.92
N ILE A 34 -18.72 -11.60 14.71
CA ILE A 34 -19.55 -12.81 14.52
C ILE A 34 -20.95 -12.47 13.98
N LYS A 35 -21.29 -11.18 13.96
CA LYS A 35 -22.59 -10.63 13.57
C LYS A 35 -22.37 -9.28 12.85
N PRO A 36 -23.24 -8.87 11.91
CA PRO A 36 -24.34 -9.66 11.33
C PRO A 36 -23.85 -10.86 10.49
N SER A 37 -22.59 -10.81 10.05
CA SER A 37 -21.89 -11.92 9.38
C SER A 37 -20.54 -12.18 10.05
N PHE A 38 -20.08 -13.42 10.01
CA PHE A 38 -18.76 -13.79 10.50
C PHE A 38 -17.64 -13.20 9.62
N ASN A 39 -16.66 -12.54 10.23
CA ASN A 39 -15.45 -12.11 9.53
C ASN A 39 -14.46 -13.28 9.39
N PRO A 40 -14.20 -13.79 8.16
CA PRO A 40 -13.34 -14.94 7.94
C PRO A 40 -11.88 -14.71 8.36
N MET A 41 -11.43 -13.46 8.49
CA MET A 41 -10.08 -13.11 8.93
C MET A 41 -9.91 -13.18 10.46
N ILE A 42 -10.98 -13.49 11.21
CA ILE A 42 -11.00 -13.57 12.68
C ILE A 42 -10.56 -12.21 13.28
N GLY A 43 -11.39 -11.19 13.08
CA GLY A 43 -11.05 -9.81 13.41
C GLY A 43 -12.27 -8.90 13.60
N PRO A 44 -12.04 -7.58 13.70
CA PRO A 44 -13.09 -6.58 13.86
C PRO A 44 -14.02 -6.52 12.64
N SER A 45 -15.17 -5.84 12.77
CA SER A 45 -16.07 -5.62 11.63
C SER A 45 -15.45 -4.65 10.63
N PRO A 46 -15.72 -4.79 9.31
CA PRO A 46 -15.30 -3.80 8.33
C PRO A 46 -15.79 -2.38 8.65
N TYR A 47 -16.97 -2.24 9.27
CA TYR A 47 -17.55 -0.95 9.64
C TYR A 47 -16.77 -0.26 10.76
N VAL A 48 -16.29 -1.02 11.76
CA VAL A 48 -15.37 -0.51 12.79
C VAL A 48 -14.05 -0.09 12.15
N LEU A 49 -13.51 -0.88 11.21
CA LEU A 49 -12.28 -0.52 10.50
C LEU A 49 -12.43 0.75 9.67
N ILE A 50 -13.58 0.94 8.99
CA ILE A 50 -13.90 2.20 8.29
C ILE A 50 -13.91 3.36 9.29
N ASN A 51 -14.57 3.21 10.44
CA ASN A 51 -14.60 4.23 11.48
C ASN A 51 -13.21 4.54 12.07
N MET A 52 -12.29 3.58 12.03
CA MET A 52 -10.91 3.72 12.48
C MET A 52 -9.93 4.25 11.42
N GLY A 53 -10.39 4.46 10.18
CA GLY A 53 -9.58 5.07 9.13
C GLY A 53 -9.11 4.13 8.02
N ALA A 54 -9.71 2.94 7.87
CA ALA A 54 -9.46 2.07 6.71
C ALA A 54 -9.80 2.77 5.39
N ARG A 55 -9.18 2.37 4.28
CA ARG A 55 -9.46 2.97 2.98
C ARG A 55 -10.90 2.63 2.60
N PHE A 56 -11.74 3.65 2.44
CA PHE A 56 -13.12 3.51 2.00
C PHE A 56 -13.47 4.73 1.16
N VAL A 57 -13.70 4.52 -0.14
CA VAL A 57 -13.76 5.62 -1.13
C VAL A 57 -14.90 6.61 -0.85
N PRO A 58 -16.10 6.19 -0.40
CA PRO A 58 -17.16 7.13 -0.03
C PRO A 58 -16.78 8.13 1.08
N CYS A 59 -15.84 7.80 1.96
CA CYS A 59 -15.33 8.76 2.96
C CYS A 59 -14.32 9.77 2.38
N MET A 60 -13.87 9.57 1.14
CA MET A 60 -12.72 10.26 0.56
C MET A 60 -13.05 11.15 -0.63
N ARG A 61 -14.20 10.92 -1.28
CA ARG A 61 -14.73 11.71 -2.40
C ARG A 61 -16.19 11.38 -2.68
N ASN A 62 -16.84 12.16 -3.54
CA ASN A 62 -18.17 11.82 -4.08
C ASN A 62 -18.11 10.56 -4.95
N VAL A 63 -19.14 9.71 -4.83
CA VAL A 63 -19.24 8.41 -5.50
C VAL A 63 -20.62 8.30 -6.15
N GLU A 64 -20.63 7.83 -7.39
CA GLU A 64 -21.87 7.58 -8.15
C GLU A 64 -22.74 6.53 -7.42
N ASN A 65 -24.05 6.64 -7.56
CA ASN A 65 -25.05 5.84 -6.85
C ASN A 65 -25.10 6.03 -5.32
N ILE A 66 -24.19 6.83 -4.74
CA ILE A 66 -24.27 7.29 -3.34
C ILE A 66 -24.62 8.78 -3.33
N THR A 67 -23.80 9.63 -3.95
CA THR A 67 -23.95 11.08 -3.89
C THR A 67 -25.14 11.58 -4.71
N ASN A 68 -25.42 10.93 -5.84
CA ASN A 68 -26.53 11.26 -6.75
C ASN A 68 -27.69 10.25 -6.67
N SER A 69 -27.79 9.49 -5.58
CA SER A 69 -28.89 8.54 -5.38
C SER A 69 -30.25 9.25 -5.38
N ALA A 70 -31.26 8.62 -5.96
CA ALA A 70 -32.64 9.14 -5.96
C ALA A 70 -33.27 9.13 -4.55
N GLY A 71 -32.79 8.26 -3.66
CA GLY A 71 -33.30 8.09 -2.30
C GLY A 71 -32.21 8.22 -1.23
N PRO A 72 -32.59 8.20 0.05
CA PRO A 72 -31.62 8.18 1.14
C PRO A 72 -30.80 6.89 1.07
N VAL A 73 -29.48 7.03 1.24
CA VAL A 73 -28.53 5.91 1.27
C VAL A 73 -28.05 5.74 2.70
N PHE A 74 -28.19 4.53 3.22
CA PHE A 74 -27.73 4.18 4.55
C PHE A 74 -26.64 3.11 4.49
N PHE A 75 -25.81 3.10 5.51
CA PHE A 75 -24.75 2.13 5.67
C PHE A 75 -24.87 1.43 7.02
N PRO A 76 -24.40 0.18 7.14
CA PRO A 76 -24.34 -0.48 8.43
C PRO A 76 -23.42 0.27 9.39
N CYS A 77 -23.89 0.46 10.62
CA CYS A 77 -23.11 1.20 11.61
C CYS A 77 -21.90 0.45 12.13
N PRO A 78 -20.90 1.17 12.68
CA PRO A 78 -19.78 0.53 13.37
C PRO A 78 -20.24 -0.44 14.48
N GLU A 79 -21.32 -0.11 15.18
CA GLU A 79 -21.94 -0.94 16.23
C GLU A 79 -22.95 -1.98 15.71
N ALA A 80 -23.18 -2.06 14.40
CA ALA A 80 -24.19 -2.94 13.83
C ALA A 80 -23.87 -4.41 14.12
N THR A 81 -24.81 -5.08 14.79
CA THR A 81 -24.82 -6.54 15.00
C THR A 81 -26.02 -7.22 14.33
N THR A 82 -26.87 -6.44 13.69
CA THR A 82 -27.99 -6.88 12.85
C THR A 82 -27.95 -6.14 11.52
N LEU A 83 -28.74 -6.59 10.54
CA LEU A 83 -28.81 -5.94 9.23
C LEU A 83 -29.58 -4.61 9.26
N ASP A 84 -30.40 -4.38 10.28
CA ASP A 84 -31.29 -3.21 10.37
C ASP A 84 -30.63 -2.00 11.06
N THR A 85 -29.40 -2.14 11.58
CA THR A 85 -28.68 -1.04 12.24
C THR A 85 -27.94 -0.19 11.23
N GLU A 86 -28.65 0.82 10.73
CA GLU A 86 -28.24 1.72 9.67
C GLU A 86 -27.91 3.13 10.18
N CYS A 87 -26.93 3.79 9.55
CA CYS A 87 -26.56 5.18 9.82
C CYS A 87 -26.09 5.89 8.56
N THR A 88 -25.89 7.20 8.73
CA THR A 88 -25.41 8.07 7.66
C THR A 88 -23.93 7.83 7.35
N LEU A 89 -23.49 8.33 6.20
CA LEU A 89 -22.11 8.16 5.74
C LEU A 89 -21.10 8.81 6.71
N SER A 90 -21.43 9.99 7.24
CA SER A 90 -20.60 10.72 8.20
C SER A 90 -20.41 9.92 9.51
N GLN A 91 -21.46 9.25 9.97
CA GLN A 91 -21.41 8.40 11.17
C GLN A 91 -20.57 7.14 10.96
N LEU A 92 -20.71 6.47 9.81
CA LEU A 92 -19.89 5.31 9.46
C LEU A 92 -18.40 5.71 9.34
N CYS A 93 -18.12 6.73 8.53
CA CYS A 93 -16.75 7.20 8.30
C CYS A 93 -16.09 7.66 9.59
N GLY A 94 -16.85 8.27 10.50
CA GLY A 94 -16.29 8.97 11.64
C GLY A 94 -15.37 10.10 11.19
N PHE A 95 -14.61 10.66 12.14
CA PHE A 95 -13.79 11.86 11.96
C PHE A 95 -14.60 13.04 11.35
N SER A 96 -13.94 14.16 11.04
CA SER A 96 -14.57 15.29 10.36
C SER A 96 -14.44 15.20 8.82
N ASN A 97 -15.08 16.14 8.11
CA ASN A 97 -14.97 16.34 6.66
C ASN A 97 -15.59 15.24 5.79
N VAL A 98 -16.73 14.67 6.24
CA VAL A 98 -17.58 13.79 5.43
C VAL A 98 -19.02 14.29 5.54
N PRO A 99 -19.54 14.99 4.52
CA PRO A 99 -20.94 15.38 4.47
C PRO A 99 -21.82 14.19 4.09
N ASP A 100 -23.05 14.18 4.60
CA ASP A 100 -24.03 13.15 4.27
C ASP A 100 -24.66 13.40 2.89
N PRO A 101 -24.82 12.35 2.06
CA PRO A 101 -25.44 12.49 0.75
C PRO A 101 -26.91 12.88 0.88
N VAL A 102 -27.35 13.81 0.03
CA VAL A 102 -28.74 14.27 -0.02
C VAL A 102 -29.46 13.55 -1.17
N PRO A 103 -30.68 13.02 -0.95
CA PRO A 103 -31.47 12.41 -2.02
C PRO A 103 -31.68 13.38 -3.19
N GLY A 104 -31.43 12.92 -4.42
CA GLY A 104 -31.47 13.75 -5.63
C GLY A 104 -30.27 14.69 -5.77
N GLY A 105 -29.18 14.43 -5.05
CA GLY A 105 -27.93 15.18 -5.13
C GLY A 105 -27.24 15.09 -6.50
N THR A 106 -26.18 15.88 -6.67
CA THR A 106 -25.36 15.89 -7.89
C THR A 106 -23.94 15.44 -7.57
N MET A 107 -23.21 14.93 -8.56
CA MET A 107 -21.82 14.48 -8.38
C MET A 107 -20.84 15.61 -8.05
N ASP A 108 -21.25 16.85 -8.31
CA ASP A 108 -20.51 18.08 -8.01
C ASP A 108 -20.94 18.71 -6.69
N ALA A 109 -21.68 17.97 -5.84
CA ALA A 109 -22.09 18.41 -4.52
C ALA A 109 -20.87 18.83 -3.68
N SER A 110 -20.99 19.99 -3.03
CA SER A 110 -19.97 20.59 -2.18
C SER A 110 -20.57 20.96 -0.81
N PRO A 111 -19.85 20.76 0.30
CA PRO A 111 -18.50 20.16 0.39
C PRO A 111 -18.51 18.68 -0.03
N GLU A 112 -17.38 18.19 -0.52
CA GLU A 112 -17.18 16.75 -0.82
C GLU A 112 -16.49 16.06 0.37
N PRO A 113 -16.67 14.73 0.55
CA PRO A 113 -15.87 13.96 1.51
C PRO A 113 -14.37 14.13 1.22
N ASN A 114 -13.55 14.37 2.24
CA ASN A 114 -12.11 14.59 2.07
C ASN A 114 -11.28 14.03 3.23
N GLN A 115 -11.25 12.70 3.35
CA GLN A 115 -10.40 11.98 4.30
C GLN A 115 -9.16 11.39 3.62
N TRP A 116 -8.35 12.23 2.97
CA TRP A 116 -7.14 11.84 2.22
C TRP A 116 -6.13 10.98 3.02
N TYR A 117 -6.09 11.14 4.34
CA TYR A 117 -5.23 10.37 5.24
C TYR A 117 -5.56 8.86 5.23
N ARG A 118 -6.71 8.47 4.67
CA ARG A 118 -7.07 7.07 4.38
C ARG A 118 -6.22 6.42 3.28
N PHE A 119 -5.26 7.14 2.68
CA PHE A 119 -4.16 6.52 1.92
C PHE A 119 -2.95 6.14 2.78
N ILE A 120 -2.91 6.54 4.06
CA ILE A 120 -1.76 6.35 4.96
C ILE A 120 -2.14 5.51 6.18
N ILE A 121 -3.18 5.91 6.92
CA ILE A 121 -3.62 5.23 8.14
C ILE A 121 -3.84 3.72 7.96
N PRO A 122 -4.45 3.23 6.86
CA PRO A 122 -4.74 1.81 6.73
C PRO A 122 -3.50 0.91 6.65
N ILE A 123 -2.30 1.45 6.42
CA ILE A 123 -1.03 0.70 6.47
C ILE A 123 -0.84 0.02 7.85
N PHE A 124 -1.43 0.59 8.90
CA PHE A 124 -1.32 0.09 10.27
C PHE A 124 -2.50 -0.77 10.72
N LEU A 125 -3.64 -0.67 10.04
CA LEU A 125 -4.88 -1.38 10.36
C LEU A 125 -4.89 -2.79 9.75
N HIS A 126 -5.55 -3.75 10.38
CA HIS A 126 -5.64 -5.13 9.90
C HIS A 126 -7.03 -5.75 10.09
N ALA A 127 -7.51 -6.40 9.03
CA ALA A 127 -8.81 -7.07 8.98
C ALA A 127 -9.01 -8.24 9.97
N GLY A 128 -7.96 -8.76 10.60
CA GLY A 128 -8.05 -9.84 11.58
C GLY A 128 -6.75 -10.59 11.85
N LEU A 129 -6.81 -11.59 12.74
CA LEU A 129 -5.65 -12.36 13.21
C LEU A 129 -4.90 -13.06 12.09
N ILE A 130 -5.63 -13.66 11.13
CA ILE A 130 -5.02 -14.34 9.99
C ILE A 130 -4.26 -13.32 9.13
N HIS A 131 -4.89 -12.18 8.88
CA HIS A 131 -4.35 -11.14 8.03
C HIS A 131 -3.10 -10.48 8.62
N ILE A 132 -3.12 -10.07 9.91
CA ILE A 132 -1.91 -9.55 10.57
C ILE A 132 -0.83 -10.62 10.71
N GLY A 133 -1.20 -11.89 10.93
CA GLY A 133 -0.25 -13.00 11.02
C GLY A 133 0.60 -13.15 9.75
N PHE A 134 -0.03 -13.15 8.57
CA PHE A 134 0.71 -13.21 7.30
C PHE A 134 1.54 -11.96 7.03
N ASN A 135 1.01 -10.76 7.33
CA ASN A 135 1.76 -9.51 7.18
C ASN A 135 3.01 -9.50 8.07
N LEU A 136 2.87 -9.86 9.34
CA LEU A 136 4.00 -9.91 10.27
C LEU A 136 4.99 -11.01 9.94
N LEU A 137 4.53 -12.16 9.44
CA LEU A 137 5.42 -13.22 8.94
C LEU A 137 6.30 -12.68 7.82
N LEU A 138 5.70 -12.09 6.78
CA LEU A 138 6.44 -11.53 5.64
C LEU A 138 7.30 -10.33 6.04
N GLN A 139 6.80 -9.44 6.90
CA GLN A 139 7.55 -8.29 7.40
C GLN A 139 8.78 -8.73 8.20
N LEU A 140 8.63 -9.71 9.11
CA LEU A 140 9.73 -10.20 9.92
C LEU A 140 10.65 -11.14 9.14
N THR A 141 10.24 -11.84 8.08
CA THR A 141 11.19 -12.61 7.27
C THR A 141 11.88 -11.70 6.26
N LEU A 142 11.12 -11.19 5.30
CA LEU A 142 11.63 -10.39 4.18
C LEU A 142 12.03 -8.97 4.60
N GLY A 143 11.17 -8.29 5.35
CA GLY A 143 11.40 -6.88 5.71
C GLY A 143 12.66 -6.66 6.53
N ARG A 144 12.94 -7.53 7.51
CA ARG A 144 14.19 -7.47 8.29
C ARG A 144 15.42 -7.68 7.41
N GLU A 145 15.39 -8.63 6.48
CA GLU A 145 16.49 -8.88 5.56
C GLU A 145 16.73 -7.70 4.62
N VAL A 146 15.67 -7.13 4.07
CA VAL A 146 15.74 -5.96 3.20
C VAL A 146 16.29 -4.76 3.97
N GLU A 147 15.77 -4.44 5.16
CA GLU A 147 16.28 -3.34 5.97
C GLU A 147 17.77 -3.51 6.31
N ALA A 148 18.19 -4.73 6.65
CA ALA A 148 19.59 -5.03 6.94
C ALA A 148 20.51 -4.78 5.73
N LYS A 149 20.02 -5.02 4.50
CA LYS A 149 20.76 -4.82 3.24
C LYS A 149 20.83 -3.36 2.81
N ILE A 150 19.69 -2.66 2.71
CA ILE A 150 19.62 -1.30 2.13
C ILE A 150 19.71 -0.17 3.17
N GLY A 151 19.55 -0.51 4.46
CA GLY A 151 19.52 0.43 5.58
C GLY A 151 18.14 1.04 5.83
N THR A 152 17.94 1.50 7.06
CA THR A 152 16.64 1.92 7.61
C THR A 152 15.94 3.02 6.81
N LEU A 153 16.63 4.09 6.42
CA LEU A 153 15.99 5.19 5.68
C LEU A 153 15.42 4.73 4.32
N ARG A 154 16.21 3.97 3.57
CA ARG A 154 15.78 3.45 2.25
C ARG A 154 14.64 2.46 2.39
N PHE A 155 14.71 1.61 3.42
CA PHE A 155 13.62 0.69 3.76
C PHE A 155 12.33 1.44 4.04
N LEU A 156 12.35 2.47 4.91
CA LEU A 156 11.18 3.28 5.23
C LEU A 156 10.60 4.00 4.01
N LEU A 157 11.46 4.54 3.14
CA LEU A 157 11.02 5.18 1.89
C LEU A 157 10.28 4.20 0.98
N VAL A 158 10.84 3.01 0.75
CA VAL A 158 10.18 1.98 -0.08
C VAL A 158 8.90 1.49 0.59
N TYR A 159 8.94 1.23 1.90
CA TYR A 159 7.80 0.72 2.66
C TYR A 159 6.61 1.67 2.58
N PHE A 160 6.76 2.92 3.00
CA PHE A 160 5.65 3.88 3.03
C PHE A 160 5.23 4.31 1.63
N SER A 161 6.16 4.54 0.70
CA SER A 161 5.78 4.94 -0.66
C SER A 161 4.99 3.83 -1.36
N SER A 162 5.37 2.56 -1.18
CA SER A 162 4.67 1.42 -1.76
C SER A 162 3.30 1.22 -1.13
N GLY A 163 3.17 1.35 0.20
CA GLY A 163 1.87 1.29 0.87
C GLY A 163 0.92 2.40 0.43
N ILE A 164 1.40 3.66 0.41
CA ILE A 164 0.59 4.82 0.02
C ILE A 164 0.19 4.73 -1.46
N PHE A 165 1.15 4.46 -2.35
CA PHE A 165 0.85 4.32 -3.77
C PHE A 165 -0.07 3.13 -4.05
N GLY A 166 0.11 2.03 -3.32
CA GLY A 166 -0.82 0.90 -3.31
C GLY A 166 -2.24 1.36 -3.02
N PHE A 167 -2.48 2.04 -1.90
CA PHE A 167 -3.82 2.53 -1.57
C PHE A 167 -4.36 3.57 -2.55
N VAL A 168 -3.51 4.43 -3.15
CA VAL A 168 -3.92 5.34 -4.22
C VAL A 168 -4.36 4.57 -5.46
N PHE A 169 -3.61 3.55 -5.87
CA PHE A 169 -3.96 2.69 -7.01
C PHE A 169 -5.23 1.89 -6.74
N GLY A 170 -5.35 1.29 -5.55
CA GLY A 170 -6.55 0.60 -5.09
C GLY A 170 -7.78 1.50 -4.99
N GLY A 171 -7.61 2.76 -4.56
CA GLY A 171 -8.71 3.73 -4.53
C GLY A 171 -9.30 4.06 -5.91
N ASN A 172 -8.51 3.90 -6.98
CA ASN A 172 -8.97 4.14 -8.35
C ASN A 172 -9.68 2.92 -8.95
N TYR A 173 -9.20 1.71 -8.65
CA TYR A 173 -9.58 0.51 -9.42
C TYR A 173 -10.22 -0.62 -8.61
N ALA A 174 -10.06 -0.64 -7.28
CA ALA A 174 -10.74 -1.62 -6.44
C ALA A 174 -12.22 -1.24 -6.22
N ALA A 175 -13.01 -2.19 -5.73
CA ALA A 175 -14.41 -1.96 -5.37
C ALA A 175 -14.52 -0.79 -4.36
N LEU A 176 -15.35 0.20 -4.69
CA LEU A 176 -15.42 1.47 -3.96
C LEU A 176 -16.13 1.29 -2.59
N GLY A 177 -17.06 0.35 -2.49
CA GLY A 177 -17.86 0.05 -1.31
C GLY A 177 -17.26 -1.01 -0.39
N ILE A 178 -16.00 -1.40 -0.58
CA ILE A 178 -15.28 -2.33 0.30
C ILE A 178 -14.15 -1.59 1.02
N ALA A 179 -14.06 -1.80 2.34
CA ALA A 179 -12.95 -1.29 3.13
C ALA A 179 -11.64 -2.05 2.81
N SER A 180 -10.53 -1.32 2.71
CA SER A 180 -9.20 -1.91 2.51
C SER A 180 -8.23 -1.42 3.59
N CYS A 181 -7.43 -2.34 4.12
CA CYS A 181 -6.41 -2.07 5.12
C CYS A 181 -5.29 -3.10 5.03
N GLY A 182 -4.21 -2.87 5.75
CA GLY A 182 -3.07 -3.77 5.85
C GLY A 182 -1.78 -3.15 5.35
N ALA A 183 -0.67 -3.66 5.87
CA ALA A 183 0.67 -3.30 5.41
C ALA A 183 1.07 -3.98 4.09
N SER A 184 0.21 -4.82 3.52
CA SER A 184 0.56 -5.73 2.44
C SER A 184 1.06 -4.98 1.20
N GLY A 185 0.48 -3.84 0.82
CA GLY A 185 0.99 -3.00 -0.27
C GLY A 185 2.47 -2.59 -0.06
N SER A 186 2.84 -2.25 1.18
CA SER A 186 4.23 -1.98 1.55
C SER A 186 5.12 -3.21 1.37
N LEU A 187 4.63 -4.38 1.79
CA LEU A 187 5.36 -5.65 1.71
C LEU A 187 5.52 -6.16 0.27
N PHE A 188 4.53 -5.95 -0.59
CA PHE A 188 4.65 -6.19 -2.04
C PHE A 188 5.72 -5.31 -2.67
N GLY A 189 5.89 -4.07 -2.19
CA GLY A 189 7.01 -3.22 -2.57
C GLY A 189 8.38 -3.80 -2.18
N LEU A 190 8.47 -4.44 -1.01
CA LEU A 190 9.69 -5.14 -0.58
C LEU A 190 9.95 -6.43 -1.38
N LEU A 191 8.89 -7.16 -1.77
CA LEU A 191 8.98 -8.32 -2.67
C LEU A 191 9.52 -7.90 -4.04
N ALA A 192 8.98 -6.82 -4.62
CA ALA A 192 9.48 -6.24 -5.87
C ALA A 192 10.96 -5.84 -5.77
N LEU A 193 11.35 -5.23 -4.66
CA LEU A 193 12.75 -4.86 -4.41
C LEU A 193 13.67 -6.08 -4.34
N THR A 194 13.20 -7.16 -3.75
CA THR A 194 13.95 -8.42 -3.60
C THR A 194 14.10 -9.13 -4.94
N LEU A 195 13.03 -9.13 -5.75
CA LEU A 195 13.09 -9.59 -7.14
C LEU A 195 14.12 -8.78 -7.93
N LEU A 196 14.08 -7.45 -7.82
CA LEU A 196 15.01 -6.58 -8.55
C LEU A 196 16.46 -6.80 -8.11
N ASP A 197 16.72 -6.97 -6.81
CA ASP A 197 18.04 -7.31 -6.27
C ASP A 197 18.58 -8.63 -6.84
N LEU A 198 17.73 -9.66 -6.93
CA LEU A 198 18.08 -10.94 -7.56
C LEU A 198 18.48 -10.75 -9.03
N LEU A 199 17.68 -10.00 -9.79
CA LEU A 199 17.95 -9.75 -11.21
C LEU A 199 19.25 -8.97 -11.41
N TYR A 200 19.53 -7.99 -10.55
CA TYR A 200 20.76 -7.17 -10.63
C TYR A 200 22.02 -7.96 -10.32
N HIS A 201 21.90 -9.00 -9.49
CA HIS A 201 23.01 -9.84 -9.03
C HIS A 201 22.97 -11.25 -9.62
N TRP A 202 22.21 -11.47 -10.71
CA TRP A 202 21.92 -12.79 -11.27
C TRP A 202 23.16 -13.68 -11.44
N ARG A 203 24.25 -13.12 -11.97
CA ARG A 203 25.51 -13.85 -12.23
C ARG A 203 26.31 -14.19 -10.98
N SER A 204 26.13 -13.46 -9.88
CA SER A 204 26.84 -13.70 -8.62
C SER A 204 26.08 -14.59 -7.64
N ARG A 205 24.80 -14.86 -7.90
CA ARG A 205 24.00 -15.77 -7.07
C ARG A 205 24.35 -17.22 -7.39
N LYS A 206 24.42 -18.06 -6.35
CA LYS A 206 24.75 -19.49 -6.50
C LYS A 206 23.68 -20.26 -7.27
N HIS A 207 22.40 -19.98 -7.01
CA HIS A 207 21.27 -20.67 -7.63
C HIS A 207 20.15 -19.67 -8.03
N PRO A 208 20.40 -18.78 -9.00
CA PRO A 208 19.50 -17.67 -9.31
C PRO A 208 18.12 -18.11 -9.80
N VAL A 209 18.05 -19.19 -10.60
CA VAL A 209 16.77 -19.73 -11.10
C VAL A 209 15.92 -20.27 -9.96
N ARG A 210 16.53 -20.98 -9.00
CA ARG A 210 15.81 -21.51 -7.83
C ARG A 210 15.30 -20.37 -6.95
N GLU A 211 16.11 -19.35 -6.72
CA GLU A 211 15.71 -18.15 -5.96
C GLU A 211 14.56 -17.41 -6.67
N LEU A 212 14.63 -17.28 -8.01
CA LEU A 212 13.55 -16.69 -8.81
C LEU A 212 12.25 -17.47 -8.68
N LEU A 213 12.29 -18.80 -8.78
CA LEU A 213 11.09 -19.63 -8.66
C LEU A 213 10.43 -19.50 -7.29
N PHE A 214 11.20 -19.39 -6.21
CA PHE A 214 10.65 -19.13 -4.88
C PHE A 214 10.01 -17.74 -4.78
N ILE A 215 10.67 -16.69 -5.28
CA ILE A 215 10.09 -15.34 -5.27
C ILE A 215 8.81 -15.28 -6.10
N LEU A 216 8.78 -15.92 -7.27
CA LEU A 216 7.58 -15.98 -8.11
C LEU A 216 6.45 -16.78 -7.44
N LEU A 217 6.80 -17.85 -6.73
CA LEU A 217 5.83 -18.62 -5.94
C LEU A 217 5.26 -17.76 -4.80
N ASP A 218 6.10 -17.03 -4.06
CA ASP A 218 5.65 -16.14 -2.98
C ASP A 218 4.73 -15.03 -3.51
N ILE A 219 5.08 -14.42 -4.66
CA ILE A 219 4.25 -13.43 -5.34
C ILE A 219 2.91 -14.04 -5.76
N ALA A 220 2.91 -15.23 -6.36
CA ALA A 220 1.70 -15.91 -6.78
C ALA A 220 0.79 -16.25 -5.58
N ILE A 221 1.36 -16.81 -4.51
CA ILE A 221 0.63 -17.11 -3.27
C ILE A 221 0.04 -15.82 -2.69
N ALA A 222 0.82 -14.74 -2.62
CA ALA A 222 0.35 -13.47 -2.06
C ALA A 222 -0.81 -12.86 -2.88
N PHE A 223 -0.77 -12.93 -4.21
CA PHE A 223 -1.88 -12.49 -5.06
C PHE A 223 -3.12 -13.38 -4.95
N VAL A 224 -2.94 -14.70 -4.86
CA VAL A 224 -4.04 -15.65 -4.62
C VAL A 224 -4.70 -15.40 -3.28
N LEU A 225 -3.90 -15.20 -2.22
CA LEU A 225 -4.42 -14.82 -0.91
C LEU A 225 -5.15 -13.48 -0.97
N GLY A 226 -4.67 -12.52 -1.77
CA GLY A 226 -5.33 -11.23 -1.99
C GLY A 226 -6.69 -11.29 -2.69
N LEU A 227 -7.12 -12.44 -3.20
CA LEU A 227 -8.48 -12.68 -3.69
C LEU A 227 -9.47 -13.01 -2.57
N LEU A 228 -9.00 -13.21 -1.33
CA LEU A 228 -9.86 -13.45 -0.18
C LEU A 228 -10.65 -12.16 0.19
N PRO A 229 -11.87 -12.29 0.72
CA PRO A 229 -12.69 -11.14 1.11
C PRO A 229 -11.97 -10.20 2.07
N GLY A 230 -12.04 -8.89 1.79
CA GLY A 230 -11.44 -7.83 2.60
C GLY A 230 -9.98 -7.51 2.26
N LEU A 231 -9.41 -8.12 1.21
CA LEU A 231 -8.10 -7.79 0.67
C LEU A 231 -8.21 -7.06 -0.67
N ASP A 232 -7.16 -6.32 -1.02
CA ASP A 232 -7.15 -5.41 -2.18
C ASP A 232 -5.94 -5.70 -3.06
N ASN A 233 -6.17 -6.45 -4.14
CA ASN A 233 -5.13 -6.81 -5.09
C ASN A 233 -4.64 -5.62 -5.92
N PHE A 234 -5.46 -4.58 -6.13
CA PHE A 234 -4.95 -3.35 -6.74
C PHE A 234 -3.95 -2.67 -5.82
N SER A 235 -4.21 -2.63 -4.52
CA SER A 235 -3.23 -2.13 -3.55
C SER A 235 -1.92 -2.94 -3.56
N HIS A 236 -2.01 -4.26 -3.73
CA HIS A 236 -0.83 -5.12 -3.90
C HIS A 236 -0.07 -4.83 -5.21
N ILE A 237 -0.76 -4.71 -6.34
CA ILE A 237 -0.18 -4.37 -7.65
C ILE A 237 0.49 -3.00 -7.58
N GLY A 238 -0.19 -1.99 -7.07
CA GLY A 238 0.35 -0.64 -6.91
C GLY A 238 1.61 -0.63 -6.05
N GLY A 239 1.58 -1.32 -4.91
CA GLY A 239 2.74 -1.47 -4.04
C GLY A 239 3.93 -2.16 -4.72
N PHE A 240 3.68 -3.23 -5.46
CA PHE A 240 4.70 -3.95 -6.24
C PHE A 240 5.33 -3.07 -7.33
N LEU A 241 4.51 -2.35 -8.11
CA LEU A 241 4.99 -1.43 -9.14
C LEU A 241 5.84 -0.31 -8.55
N MET A 242 5.39 0.30 -7.43
CA MET A 242 6.17 1.32 -6.73
C MET A 242 7.50 0.76 -6.23
N GLY A 243 7.51 -0.45 -5.68
CA GLY A 243 8.72 -1.13 -5.24
C GLY A 243 9.73 -1.37 -6.36
N LEU A 244 9.28 -1.75 -7.57
CA LEU A 244 10.15 -1.91 -8.73
C LEU A 244 10.80 -0.58 -9.14
N VAL A 245 10.00 0.49 -9.26
CA VAL A 245 10.47 1.78 -9.74
C VAL A 245 11.39 2.48 -8.72
N LEU A 246 11.02 2.45 -7.43
CA LEU A 246 11.91 2.93 -6.37
C LEU A 246 13.14 2.05 -6.21
N GLY A 247 13.01 0.75 -6.41
CA GLY A 247 14.14 -0.17 -6.45
C GLY A 247 15.21 0.29 -7.43
N ILE A 248 14.85 0.59 -8.69
CA ILE A 248 15.78 1.08 -9.73
C ILE A 248 16.54 2.34 -9.25
N SER A 249 15.85 3.21 -8.52
CA SER A 249 16.37 4.50 -8.06
C SER A 249 17.25 4.38 -6.81
N ILE A 250 16.91 3.48 -5.90
CA ILE A 250 17.46 3.40 -4.54
C ILE A 250 18.58 2.35 -4.43
N ILE A 251 18.51 1.26 -5.20
CA ILE A 251 19.52 0.20 -5.15
C ILE A 251 20.72 0.50 -6.05
N HIS A 252 21.87 -0.10 -5.73
CA HIS A 252 23.08 -0.02 -6.55
C HIS A 252 22.84 -0.43 -7.99
N SER A 253 23.69 0.09 -8.90
CA SER A 253 23.62 -0.30 -10.30
C SER A 253 23.77 -1.83 -10.45
N PRO A 254 23.12 -2.44 -11.46
CA PRO A 254 23.25 -3.86 -11.74
C PRO A 254 24.72 -4.28 -11.81
N GLU A 255 25.07 -5.46 -11.31
CA GLU A 255 26.47 -5.90 -11.24
C GLU A 255 27.14 -5.91 -12.62
N ALA A 256 26.40 -6.35 -13.64
CA ALA A 256 26.88 -6.33 -15.03
C ALA A 256 27.20 -4.92 -15.55
N LEU A 257 26.49 -3.90 -15.05
CA LEU A 257 26.70 -2.50 -15.40
C LEU A 257 27.87 -1.92 -14.59
N ARG A 258 27.94 -2.23 -13.29
CA ARG A 258 29.04 -1.83 -12.42
C ARG A 258 30.39 -2.35 -12.92
N GLN A 259 30.45 -3.59 -13.41
CA GLN A 259 31.66 -4.15 -14.02
C GLN A 259 32.12 -3.39 -15.27
N ARG A 260 31.18 -2.84 -16.07
CA ARG A 260 31.48 -2.06 -17.28
C ARG A 260 31.88 -0.61 -16.96
N ILE A 261 31.21 -0.02 -15.97
CA ILE A 261 31.47 1.37 -15.57
C ILE A 261 32.73 1.47 -14.70
N GLY A 262 33.06 0.44 -13.91
CA GLY A 262 34.04 0.52 -12.81
C GLY A 262 33.33 0.71 -11.46
N GLN A 263 34.05 0.55 -10.33
CA GLN A 263 33.51 0.75 -8.96
C GLN A 263 33.26 2.24 -8.66
N ASP A 264 32.41 2.86 -9.45
CA ASP A 264 32.09 4.28 -9.41
C ASP A 264 30.93 4.60 -8.45
N ASP A 265 30.18 3.57 -8.03
CA ASP A 265 29.05 3.69 -7.11
C ASP A 265 29.51 3.66 -5.65
N PRO A 266 29.11 4.63 -4.81
CA PRO A 266 29.44 4.61 -3.40
C PRO A 266 28.78 3.40 -2.71
N PRO A 267 29.47 2.68 -1.80
CA PRO A 267 28.89 1.54 -1.07
C PRO A 267 27.64 1.94 -0.27
N TYR A 268 26.82 0.97 0.15
CA TYR A 268 25.67 1.21 1.04
C TYR A 268 26.16 1.62 2.44
N GLY A 269 26.62 2.86 2.55
CA GLY A 269 26.95 3.49 3.81
C GLY A 269 25.67 3.70 4.63
N PRO A 270 25.68 3.38 5.94
CA PRO A 270 24.79 4.03 6.90
C PRO A 270 24.98 5.55 6.78
N LEU A 271 23.92 6.33 7.00
CA LEU A 271 24.09 7.78 7.22
C LEU A 271 25.08 8.06 8.37
N ASP A 272 25.20 7.14 9.33
CA ASP A 272 26.04 7.32 10.52
C ASP A 272 27.54 7.06 10.30
N THR A 273 27.94 6.21 9.33
CA THR A 273 29.35 6.08 8.92
C THR A 273 29.67 6.77 7.61
N ALA A 274 28.66 7.26 6.89
CA ALA A 274 28.80 8.40 6.01
C ALA A 274 28.92 9.68 6.86
N LYS A 275 29.98 9.78 7.69
CA LYS A 275 30.43 11.04 8.28
C LYS A 275 30.30 12.13 7.23
N ALA A 276 29.28 12.98 7.33
CA ALA A 276 29.23 14.30 6.71
C ALA A 276 29.96 14.42 5.34
N GLY A 277 29.74 13.46 4.45
CA GLY A 277 30.73 13.17 3.40
C GLY A 277 30.14 12.69 2.07
N GLY A 278 28.86 12.29 2.05
CA GLY A 278 28.13 12.12 0.79
C GLY A 278 27.52 13.45 0.35
N ALA A 279 26.50 13.90 1.09
CA ALA A 279 25.83 15.17 0.81
C ALA A 279 26.71 16.40 1.07
N MET A 280 27.51 16.39 2.15
CA MET A 280 28.38 17.53 2.48
C MET A 280 29.70 17.54 1.70
N ALA A 281 30.20 16.39 1.20
CA ALA A 281 31.29 16.42 0.21
C ALA A 281 30.78 16.74 -1.20
N PHE A 282 29.56 16.30 -1.57
CA PHE A 282 28.89 16.77 -2.78
C PHE A 282 28.65 18.29 -2.71
N ALA A 283 28.19 18.82 -1.57
CA ALA A 283 28.01 20.25 -1.38
C ALA A 283 29.34 21.03 -1.44
N ARG A 284 30.44 20.45 -0.93
CA ARG A 284 31.78 21.06 -1.00
C ARG A 284 32.42 21.00 -2.39
N ALA A 285 32.11 19.99 -3.20
CA ALA A 285 32.70 19.80 -4.53
C ALA A 285 31.72 19.13 -5.52
N PRO A 286 30.62 19.79 -5.91
CA PRO A 286 29.57 19.17 -6.71
C PRO A 286 30.05 18.80 -8.11
N LEU A 287 30.91 19.62 -8.70
CA LEU A 287 31.52 19.38 -10.01
C LEU A 287 32.47 18.17 -10.00
N GLY A 288 33.08 17.86 -8.86
CA GLY A 288 33.97 16.71 -8.69
C GLY A 288 33.22 15.37 -8.75
N PHE A 289 31.96 15.35 -8.32
CA PHE A 289 31.12 14.15 -8.34
C PHE A 289 30.83 13.63 -9.76
N PHE A 290 30.72 14.55 -10.72
CA PHE A 290 30.39 14.28 -12.12
C PHE A 290 31.61 14.17 -13.05
N LYS A 291 32.80 14.58 -12.59
CA LYS A 291 34.00 14.63 -13.43
C LYS A 291 34.52 13.22 -13.75
N GLY A 292 34.77 12.95 -15.04
CA GLY A 292 35.41 11.70 -15.50
C GLY A 292 34.50 10.48 -15.59
N ARG A 293 33.16 10.64 -15.48
CA ARG A 293 32.20 9.53 -15.56
C ARG A 293 32.04 9.02 -16.99
N LYS A 294 31.93 7.69 -17.14
CA LYS A 294 31.72 7.03 -18.44
C LYS A 294 30.29 7.25 -18.98
N PRO A 295 30.06 7.17 -20.31
CA PRO A 295 28.73 7.38 -20.91
C PRO A 295 27.63 6.45 -20.34
N LEU A 296 27.96 5.19 -20.05
CA LEU A 296 27.02 4.22 -19.47
C LEU A 296 26.52 4.63 -18.07
N TRP A 297 27.34 5.36 -17.30
CA TRP A 297 26.93 5.90 -15.99
C TRP A 297 25.88 6.98 -16.15
N TRP A 298 26.05 7.88 -17.13
CA TRP A 298 25.05 8.91 -17.46
C TRP A 298 23.75 8.30 -17.94
N ALA A 299 23.81 7.29 -18.82
CA ALA A 299 22.62 6.57 -19.28
C ALA A 299 21.83 5.95 -18.10
N TRP A 300 22.53 5.35 -17.14
CA TRP A 300 21.90 4.79 -15.94
C TRP A 300 21.31 5.85 -15.01
N TRP A 301 22.00 6.99 -14.87
CA TRP A 301 21.49 8.13 -14.12
C TRP A 301 20.22 8.70 -14.75
N LEU A 302 20.15 8.80 -16.07
CA LEU A 302 18.94 9.21 -16.77
C LEU A 302 17.78 8.24 -16.52
N ILE A 303 18.04 6.93 -16.48
CA ILE A 303 17.03 5.92 -16.12
C ILE A 303 16.52 6.16 -14.68
N ARG A 304 17.41 6.40 -13.71
CA ARG A 304 17.01 6.69 -12.33
C ARG A 304 16.20 7.97 -12.20
N VAL A 305 16.63 9.05 -12.86
CA VAL A 305 15.88 10.32 -12.88
C VAL A 305 14.52 10.11 -13.55
N GLY A 306 14.48 9.41 -14.68
CA GLY A 306 13.24 9.07 -15.38
C GLY A 306 12.29 8.23 -14.51
N ALA A 307 12.81 7.27 -13.75
CA ALA A 307 12.04 6.47 -12.80
C ALA A 307 11.42 7.34 -11.69
N LEU A 308 12.18 8.27 -11.10
CA LEU A 308 11.68 9.19 -10.08
C LEU A 308 10.62 10.16 -10.64
N VAL A 309 10.82 10.68 -11.86
CA VAL A 309 9.81 11.49 -12.55
C VAL A 309 8.56 10.66 -12.83
N GLY A 310 8.72 9.41 -13.27
CA GLY A 310 7.62 8.47 -13.49
C GLY A 310 6.79 8.21 -12.23
N VAL A 311 7.42 8.07 -11.06
CA VAL A 311 6.74 7.97 -9.76
C VAL A 311 5.88 9.21 -9.49
N LEU A 312 6.45 10.40 -9.67
CA LEU A 312 5.75 11.66 -9.41
C LEU A 312 4.55 11.82 -10.36
N VAL A 313 4.76 11.57 -11.65
CA VAL A 313 3.70 11.62 -12.66
C VAL A 313 2.62 10.59 -12.34
N GLY A 314 3.00 9.37 -11.97
CA GLY A 314 2.07 8.31 -11.56
C GLY A 314 1.18 8.73 -10.40
N PHE A 315 1.75 9.31 -9.34
CA PHE A 315 0.97 9.86 -8.23
C PHE A 315 0.01 10.96 -8.67
N ILE A 316 0.48 11.92 -9.47
CA ILE A 316 -0.33 13.04 -9.94
C ILE A 316 -1.50 12.54 -10.79
N VAL A 317 -1.23 11.64 -11.74
CA VAL A 317 -2.25 11.09 -12.64
C VAL A 317 -3.28 10.29 -11.86
N LEU A 318 -2.86 9.43 -10.93
CA LEU A 318 -3.79 8.63 -10.14
C LEU A 318 -4.60 9.46 -9.14
N LEU A 319 -4.02 10.50 -8.53
CA LEU A 319 -4.77 11.40 -7.64
C LEU A 319 -5.73 12.28 -8.42
N ARG A 320 -5.33 12.77 -9.60
CA ARG A 320 -6.22 13.51 -10.51
C ARG A 320 -7.37 12.62 -10.97
N ASN A 321 -7.10 11.37 -11.34
CA ASN A 321 -8.16 10.43 -11.68
C ASN A 321 -9.06 10.15 -10.48
N PHE A 322 -8.49 9.98 -9.28
CA PHE A 322 -9.28 9.70 -8.08
C PHE A 322 -10.25 10.84 -7.75
N TYR A 323 -9.77 12.08 -7.67
CA TYR A 323 -10.58 13.22 -7.21
C TYR A 323 -11.40 13.87 -8.33
N VAL A 324 -10.84 13.97 -9.55
CA VAL A 324 -11.39 14.79 -10.63
C VAL A 324 -12.00 13.93 -11.74
N ASP A 325 -11.21 13.11 -12.43
CA ASP A 325 -11.68 12.42 -13.64
C ASP A 325 -12.63 11.27 -13.33
N ARG A 326 -12.45 10.62 -12.17
CA ARG A 326 -13.26 9.53 -11.59
C ARG A 326 -13.49 8.35 -12.55
N VAL A 327 -12.56 8.13 -13.49
CA VAL A 327 -12.67 7.03 -14.45
C VAL A 327 -12.47 5.70 -13.74
N THR A 328 -13.49 4.86 -13.81
CA THR A 328 -13.54 3.49 -13.29
C THR A 328 -13.38 2.47 -14.42
N CYS A 329 -13.41 1.18 -14.08
CA CYS A 329 -13.13 0.11 -15.02
C CYS A 329 -14.02 -1.10 -14.69
N ASP A 330 -14.90 -1.46 -15.62
CA ASP A 330 -15.96 -2.46 -15.41
C ASP A 330 -15.45 -3.86 -15.08
N TRP A 331 -14.27 -4.23 -15.62
CA TRP A 331 -13.64 -5.54 -15.41
C TRP A 331 -12.71 -5.57 -14.20
N CYS A 332 -12.40 -4.42 -13.60
CA CYS A 332 -11.39 -4.33 -12.56
C CYS A 332 -11.77 -5.14 -11.31
N LYS A 333 -13.07 -5.27 -11.01
CA LYS A 333 -13.56 -6.07 -9.89
C LYS A 333 -12.96 -7.49 -9.85
N TYR A 334 -12.81 -8.15 -10.99
CA TYR A 334 -12.31 -9.53 -11.09
C TYR A 334 -10.84 -9.73 -10.70
N LEU A 335 -10.07 -8.65 -10.52
CA LEU A 335 -8.70 -8.74 -10.00
C LEU A 335 -8.65 -8.86 -8.46
N SER A 336 -9.71 -8.45 -7.76
CA SER A 336 -9.77 -8.44 -6.29
C SER A 336 -10.71 -9.51 -5.72
N CYS A 337 -11.33 -10.33 -6.55
CA CYS A 337 -12.31 -11.33 -6.12
C CYS A 337 -12.29 -12.55 -7.05
N LEU A 338 -12.76 -13.68 -6.53
CA LEU A 338 -13.15 -14.83 -7.34
C LEU A 338 -14.67 -14.78 -7.51
N ASP A 339 -15.15 -15.01 -8.72
CA ASP A 339 -16.59 -15.03 -9.02
C ASP A 339 -17.23 -16.34 -8.54
N ILE A 340 -17.25 -16.50 -7.22
CA ILE A 340 -17.87 -17.61 -6.50
C ILE A 340 -18.91 -16.97 -5.59
N ASN A 341 -20.18 -17.38 -5.70
CA ASN A 341 -21.28 -16.86 -4.88
C ASN A 341 -21.44 -15.32 -4.92
N ASN A 342 -21.28 -14.69 -6.10
CA ASN A 342 -21.42 -13.24 -6.31
C ASN A 342 -20.48 -12.36 -5.46
N TRP A 343 -19.35 -12.89 -4.99
CA TRP A 343 -18.40 -12.13 -4.16
C TRP A 343 -17.82 -10.90 -4.87
N CYS A 344 -17.75 -10.94 -6.20
CA CYS A 344 -17.27 -9.85 -7.03
C CYS A 344 -18.22 -8.67 -7.14
N ASP A 345 -19.50 -8.86 -6.85
CA ASP A 345 -20.50 -7.80 -6.91
C ASP A 345 -20.72 -7.12 -5.55
N ILE A 346 -20.20 -7.72 -4.46
CA ILE A 346 -20.28 -7.16 -3.11
C ILE A 346 -19.48 -5.85 -3.06
N GLY A 347 -20.14 -4.74 -2.74
CA GLY A 347 -19.49 -3.42 -2.64
C GLY A 347 -18.99 -2.85 -3.96
N ASN A 348 -19.33 -3.45 -5.10
CA ASN A 348 -19.16 -2.82 -6.39
C ASN A 348 -20.24 -1.75 -6.56
N LEU A 349 -19.85 -0.49 -6.43
CA LEU A 349 -20.71 0.68 -6.59
C LEU A 349 -20.55 1.33 -7.97
N GLN A 350 -19.75 0.69 -8.84
CA GLN A 350 -19.48 1.10 -10.22
C GLN A 350 -20.53 0.56 -11.16
#